data_AF-A0A0S3S2Z6-F1
#
_entry.id   AF-A0A0S3S2Z6-F1
#
_cell.length_a   1.000
_cell.length_b   1.000
_cell.length_c   1.000
_cell.angle_alpha   90.00
_cell.angle_beta   90.00
_cell.angle_gamma   90.00
#
_symmetry.space_group_name_H-M   'P 1'
#
loop_
_entity.id
_entity.type
_entity.pdbx_description
1 polymer ?
#
loop_
_entity_poly.entity_id
_entity_poly.type
_entity_poly.pdbx_seq_one_letter_code
_entity_poly.pdbx_strand_id
1 'polypeptide(L)'
;MGHVIWDEMHQKGCCPDENSYAVLIGGLIRQDRSGDACRYLEEMLEKGMKAPQLDYNKFASDISKTGNTFILEELARKMNFVGKFEESNILASWVVMMKKNAKRREPTKSASQFI
;
A
#
# COMPACT_ATOMS: atom_id res chain seq x y z
N MET A 1 11.24 -15.84 3.08
CA MET A 1 12.47 -15.68 2.28
C MET A 1 12.72 -14.23 1.83
N GLY A 2 11.72 -13.46 1.36
CA GLY A 2 11.97 -12.09 0.84
C GLY A 2 12.49 -11.04 1.84
N HIS A 3 12.12 -11.11 3.13
CA HIS A 3 12.56 -10.14 4.15
C HIS A 3 14.07 -10.20 4.42
N VAL A 4 14.66 -11.41 4.39
CA VAL A 4 16.07 -11.64 4.72
C VAL A 4 17.00 -11.07 3.65
N ILE A 5 16.59 -11.14 2.37
CA ILE A 5 17.36 -10.55 1.27
C ILE A 5 17.33 -9.02 1.32
N TRP A 6 16.23 -8.42 1.77
CA TRP A 6 16.10 -6.96 1.90
C TRP A 6 17.06 -6.40 2.95
N ASP A 7 17.16 -7.09 4.10
CA ASP A 7 18.09 -6.72 5.17
C ASP A 7 19.55 -6.95 4.76
N GLU A 8 19.85 -8.01 3.99
CA GLU A 8 21.18 -8.22 3.42
C GLU A 8 21.57 -7.15 2.39
N MET A 9 20.63 -6.67 1.55
CA MET A 9 20.91 -5.59 0.59
C MET A 9 21.30 -4.30 1.31
N HIS A 10 20.59 -3.96 2.39
CA HIS A 10 20.94 -2.83 3.25
C HIS A 10 22.31 -3.00 3.93
N GLN A 11 22.60 -4.18 4.49
CA GLN A 11 23.90 -4.46 5.13
C GLN A 11 25.08 -4.45 4.15
N LYS A 12 24.87 -4.82 2.89
CA LYS A 12 25.90 -4.82 1.84
C LYS A 12 26.06 -3.47 1.13
N GLY A 13 25.31 -2.44 1.53
CA GLY A 13 25.36 -1.11 0.92
C GLY A 13 24.74 -1.04 -0.47
N CYS A 14 23.97 -2.06 -0.89
CA CYS A 14 23.20 -2.01 -2.11
C CYS A 14 21.89 -1.25 -1.86
N CYS A 15 21.84 0.01 -2.29
CA CYS A 15 20.60 0.78 -2.30
C CYS A 15 19.56 0.06 -3.17
N PRO A 16 18.42 -0.40 -2.61
CA PRO A 16 17.36 -0.99 -3.40
C PRO A 16 16.84 0.05 -4.40
N ASP A 17 16.70 -0.36 -5.66
CA ASP A 17 16.14 0.48 -6.71
C ASP A 17 14.60 0.42 -6.73
N GLU A 18 13.97 1.20 -7.62
CA GLU A 18 12.51 1.28 -7.70
C GLU A 18 11.86 -0.10 -7.95
N ASN A 19 12.51 -0.94 -8.74
CA ASN A 19 12.07 -2.29 -9.04
C ASN A 19 12.15 -3.21 -7.81
N SER A 20 13.19 -3.07 -7.01
CA SER A 20 13.37 -3.83 -5.77
C SER A 20 12.22 -3.52 -4.81
N TYR A 21 11.88 -2.25 -4.63
CA TYR A 21 10.72 -1.85 -3.81
C TYR A 21 9.41 -2.38 -4.40
N ALA A 22 9.22 -2.28 -5.72
CA ALA A 22 8.03 -2.80 -6.39
C ALA A 22 7.80 -4.30 -6.11
N VAL A 23 8.86 -5.10 -6.22
CA VAL A 23 8.81 -6.55 -5.98
C VAL A 23 8.53 -6.85 -4.51
N LEU A 24 9.19 -6.16 -3.57
CA LEU A 24 8.96 -6.35 -2.15
C LEU A 24 7.53 -5.97 -1.75
N ILE A 25 7.11 -4.75 -2.09
CA ILE A 25 5.80 -4.20 -1.75
C ILE A 25 4.71 -5.08 -2.39
N GLY A 26 4.86 -5.45 -3.67
CA GLY A 26 3.94 -6.38 -4.34
C GLY A 26 3.88 -7.75 -3.67
N GLY A 27 5.01 -8.28 -3.22
CA GLY A 27 5.08 -9.51 -2.44
C GLY A 27 4.36 -9.44 -1.09
N LEU A 28 4.50 -8.32 -0.38
CA LEU A 28 3.82 -8.07 0.90
C LEU A 28 2.31 -7.91 0.72
N ILE A 29 1.87 -7.22 -0.33
CA ILE A 29 0.45 -7.12 -0.70
C ILE A 29 -0.12 -8.51 -0.99
N ARG A 30 0.62 -9.36 -1.70
CA ARG A 30 0.20 -10.74 -1.99
C ARG A 30 0.12 -11.61 -0.74
N GLN A 31 0.82 -11.26 0.34
CA GLN A 31 0.79 -11.95 1.63
C GLN A 31 -0.19 -11.31 2.63
N ASP A 32 -1.03 -10.36 2.19
CA ASP A 32 -1.99 -9.64 3.05
C ASP A 32 -1.27 -8.95 4.23
N ARG A 33 -0.03 -8.50 3.98
CA ARG A 33 0.82 -7.72 4.90
C ARG A 33 0.86 -6.26 4.47
N SER A 34 -0.32 -5.67 4.28
CA SER A 34 -0.42 -4.30 3.75
C SER A 34 0.19 -3.23 4.66
N GLY A 35 0.26 -3.47 5.97
CA GLY A 35 0.94 -2.55 6.89
C GLY A 35 2.44 -2.41 6.59
N ASP A 36 3.13 -3.54 6.39
CA ASP A 36 4.55 -3.53 6.03
C ASP A 36 4.75 -2.96 4.62
N ALA A 37 3.84 -3.29 3.69
CA ALA A 37 3.85 -2.73 2.35
C ALA A 37 3.76 -1.18 2.37
N CYS A 38 2.94 -0.60 3.26
CA CYS A 38 2.85 0.86 3.43
C CYS A 38 4.16 1.46 3.95
N ARG A 39 4.86 0.79 4.88
CA ARG A 39 6.12 1.30 5.44
C ARG A 39 7.22 1.36 4.38
N TYR A 40 7.37 0.31 3.57
CA TYR A 40 8.34 0.32 2.48
C TYR A 40 7.95 1.29 1.36
N LEU A 41 6.64 1.49 1.14
CA LEU A 41 6.17 2.52 0.21
C LEU A 41 6.51 3.93 0.71
N GLU A 42 6.32 4.22 2.01
CA GLU A 42 6.74 5.49 2.60
C GLU A 42 8.24 5.71 2.42
N GLU A 43 9.07 4.72 2.77
CA GLU A 43 10.53 4.82 2.63
C GLU A 43 10.97 5.09 1.18
N MET A 44 10.36 4.39 0.21
CA MET A 44 10.61 4.59 -1.22
C MET A 44 10.29 6.03 -1.65
N LEU A 45 9.16 6.56 -1.19
CA LEU A 45 8.70 7.90 -1.52
C LEU A 45 9.53 8.99 -0.83
N GLU A 46 9.99 8.75 0.40
CA GLU A 46 10.95 9.62 1.11
C GLU A 46 12.27 9.72 0.35
N LYS A 47 12.74 8.61 -0.24
CA LYS A 47 13.92 8.57 -1.13
C LYS A 47 13.69 9.25 -2.48
N GLY A 48 12.46 9.70 -2.78
CA GLY A 48 12.13 10.39 -4.03
C GLY A 48 11.94 9.48 -5.23
N MET A 49 11.74 8.18 -4.99
CA MET A 49 11.43 7.21 -6.03
C MET A 49 9.94 7.27 -6.41
N LYS A 50 9.62 6.84 -7.63
CA LYS A 50 8.23 6.80 -8.10
C LYS A 50 7.44 5.64 -7.51
N ALA A 51 6.21 5.89 -7.07
CA ALA A 51 5.32 4.82 -6.59
C ALA A 51 5.22 3.68 -7.64
N PRO A 52 5.40 2.41 -7.23
CA PRO A 52 5.48 1.30 -8.15
C PRO A 52 4.08 0.89 -8.64
N GLN A 53 4.00 0.24 -9.80
CA GLN A 53 2.74 -0.32 -10.29
C GLN A 53 2.38 -1.60 -9.54
N LEU A 54 1.37 -1.54 -8.68
CA LEU A 54 0.95 -2.64 -7.80
C LEU A 54 -0.49 -3.08 -8.09
N ASP A 55 -0.86 -4.28 -7.59
CA ASP A 55 -2.25 -4.73 -7.60
C ASP A 55 -3.06 -4.01 -6.51
N TYR A 56 -3.54 -2.81 -6.86
CA TYR A 56 -4.29 -1.94 -5.96
C TYR A 56 -5.63 -2.51 -5.51
N ASN A 57 -6.21 -3.47 -6.26
CA ASN A 57 -7.48 -4.09 -5.87
C ASN A 57 -7.27 -5.01 -4.67
N LYS A 58 -6.20 -5.83 -4.71
CA LYS A 58 -5.83 -6.66 -3.56
C LYS A 58 -5.39 -5.79 -2.39
N PHE A 59 -4.53 -4.80 -2.65
CA PHE A 59 -4.08 -3.86 -1.63
C PHE A 59 -5.25 -3.16 -0.95
N ALA A 60 -6.25 -2.72 -1.73
CA ALA A 60 -7.42 -2.06 -1.21
C ALA A 60 -8.34 -2.95 -0.39
N SER A 61 -8.48 -4.20 -0.83
CA SER A 61 -9.24 -5.19 -0.09
C SER A 61 -8.65 -5.47 1.29
N ASP A 62 -7.32 -5.47 1.42
CA ASP A 62 -6.63 -5.79 2.66
C ASP A 62 -6.47 -4.58 3.59
N ILE A 63 -6.11 -3.40 3.05
CA ILE A 63 -6.08 -2.15 3.80
C ILE A 63 -7.45 -1.74 4.34
N SER A 64 -8.52 -1.95 3.58
CA SER A 64 -9.87 -1.65 4.06
C SER A 64 -10.27 -2.52 5.24
N LYS A 65 -9.75 -3.76 5.34
CA LYS A 65 -10.02 -4.66 6.48
C LYS A 65 -9.20 -4.29 7.71
N THR A 66 -7.97 -3.83 7.50
CA THR A 66 -7.02 -3.53 8.58
C THR A 66 -7.11 -2.10 9.10
N GLY A 67 -7.87 -1.21 8.44
CA GLY A 67 -8.03 0.19 8.86
C GLY A 67 -6.82 1.07 8.56
N ASN A 68 -5.85 0.55 7.80
CA ASN A 68 -4.59 1.23 7.48
C ASN A 68 -4.76 2.36 6.44
N THR A 69 -5.98 2.72 6.06
CA THR A 69 -6.26 3.83 5.13
C THR A 69 -5.73 5.16 5.64
N PHE A 70 -5.64 5.31 6.97
CA PHE A 70 -5.07 6.50 7.61
C PHE A 70 -3.60 6.72 7.20
N ILE A 71 -2.80 5.65 7.10
CA ILE A 71 -1.39 5.73 6.73
C ILE A 71 -1.25 6.24 5.29
N LEU A 72 -2.05 5.74 4.36
CA LEU A 72 -2.07 6.26 2.99
C LEU A 72 -2.51 7.72 2.92
N GLU A 73 -3.52 8.11 3.72
CA GLU A 73 -3.98 9.50 3.77
C GLU A 73 -2.91 10.45 4.28
N GLU A 74 -2.22 10.07 5.35
CA GLU A 74 -1.15 10.87 5.91
C GLU A 74 0.04 10.96 4.96
N LEU A 75 0.39 9.84 4.32
CA LEU A 75 1.44 9.80 3.31
C LEU A 75 1.10 10.67 2.10
N ALA A 76 -0.15 10.64 1.62
CA ALA A 76 -0.61 11.50 0.54
C ALA A 76 -0.46 12.99 0.90
N ARG A 77 -0.86 13.37 2.12
CA ARG A 77 -0.65 14.74 2.61
C ARG A 77 0.84 15.10 2.65
N LYS A 78 1.68 14.25 3.22
CA LYS A 78 3.12 14.48 3.33
C LYS A 78 3.75 14.69 1.95
N MET A 79 3.41 13.86 0.98
CA MET A 79 3.89 13.98 -0.41
C MET A 79 3.39 15.26 -1.09
N ASN A 80 2.16 15.68 -0.79
CA ASN A 80 1.62 16.96 -1.24
C ASN A 80 2.43 18.15 -0.70
N PHE A 81 2.80 18.12 0.59
CA PHE A 81 3.62 19.16 1.21
C PHE A 81 5.05 19.22 0.67
N VAL A 82 5.61 18.08 0.26
CA VAL A 82 6.94 18.00 -0.37
C VAL A 82 6.92 18.44 -1.84
N GLY A 83 5.75 18.74 -2.41
CA GLY A 83 5.59 19.13 -3.82
C GLY A 83 5.62 17.95 -4.80
N LYS A 84 5.55 16.72 -4.30
CA LYS A 84 5.43 15.48 -5.08
C LYS A 84 3.96 15.20 -5.39
N PHE A 85 3.38 16.08 -6.21
CA PHE A 85 1.94 16.12 -6.47
C PHE A 85 1.42 14.89 -7.20
N GLU A 86 2.22 14.28 -8.08
CA GLU A 86 1.80 13.10 -8.85
C GLU A 86 1.69 11.86 -7.94
N GLU A 87 2.66 11.67 -7.05
CA GLU A 87 2.68 10.64 -6.03
C GLU A 87 1.57 10.84 -4.98
N SER A 88 1.39 12.09 -4.53
CA SER A 88 0.28 12.47 -3.65
C SER A 88 -1.08 12.14 -4.27
N ASN A 89 -1.29 12.50 -5.55
CA ASN A 89 -2.55 12.29 -6.25
C ASN A 89 -2.83 10.79 -6.45
N ILE A 90 -1.80 9.99 -6.72
CA ILE A 90 -1.89 8.53 -6.79
C ILE A 90 -2.35 7.96 -5.45
N LEU A 91 -1.69 8.32 -4.35
CA LEU A 91 -2.05 7.86 -2.99
C LEU A 91 -3.47 8.30 -2.59
N ALA A 92 -3.83 9.56 -2.85
CA ALA A 92 -5.17 10.09 -2.58
C ALA A 92 -6.25 9.37 -3.41
N SER A 93 -5.98 9.10 -4.69
CA SER A 93 -6.87 8.34 -5.56
C SER A 93 -7.10 6.93 -5.00
N TRP A 94 -6.05 6.26 -4.50
CA TRP A 94 -6.18 4.97 -3.84
C TRP A 94 -7.08 5.07 -2.61
N VAL A 95 -6.85 6.02 -1.70
CA VAL A 95 -7.71 6.25 -0.52
C VAL A 95 -9.18 6.39 -0.92
N VAL A 96 -9.46 7.21 -1.93
CA VAL A 96 -10.83 7.45 -2.42
C VAL A 96 -11.44 6.16 -2.99
N MET A 97 -10.70 5.43 -3.83
CA MET A 97 -11.14 4.15 -4.37
C MET A 97 -11.40 3.11 -3.25
N MET A 98 -10.55 3.08 -2.22
CA MET A 98 -10.68 2.19 -1.07
C MET A 98 -11.92 2.49 -0.25
N LYS A 99 -12.15 3.76 0.10
CA LYS A 99 -13.35 4.21 0.84
C LYS A 99 -14.64 3.90 0.08
N LYS A 100 -14.61 3.98 -1.25
CA LYS A 100 -15.75 3.62 -2.11
C LYS A 100 -15.98 2.10 -2.20
N ASN A 101 -14.92 1.29 -2.20
CA ASN A 101 -15.03 -0.18 -2.19
C ASN A 101 -15.43 -0.74 -0.82
N ALA A 102 -15.01 -0.10 0.28
CA ALA A 102 -15.44 -0.45 1.63
C ALA A 102 -16.97 -0.34 1.79
N LYS A 103 -17.57 0.76 1.28
CA LYS A 103 -19.03 0.96 1.26
C LYS A 103 -19.79 -0.02 0.36
N ARG A 104 -19.16 -0.59 -0.68
CA ARG A 104 -19.77 -1.64 -1.52
C ARG A 104 -19.75 -3.02 -0.88
N ARG A 105 -19.04 -3.21 0.24
CA ARG A 105 -18.96 -4.46 1.00
C ARG A 105 -19.73 -4.39 2.32
N GLU A 106 -20.83 -3.64 2.40
CA GLU A 106 -21.84 -4.03 3.37
C GLU A 106 -22.31 -5.45 3.00
N PRO A 107 -22.19 -6.45 3.88
CA PRO A 107 -22.68 -7.77 3.58
C PRO A 107 -24.19 -7.64 3.40
N THR A 108 -24.67 -7.99 2.20
CA THR A 108 -26.04 -8.47 2.09
C THR A 108 -26.19 -9.52 3.18
N LYS A 109 -27.00 -9.21 4.20
CA LYS A 109 -27.45 -10.17 5.19
C LYS A 109 -28.16 -11.28 4.43
N SER A 110 -27.42 -12.30 4.01
CA SER A 110 -27.95 -13.57 3.54
C SER A 110 -27.78 -14.56 4.68
N ALA A 111 -28.72 -14.47 5.61
CA ALA A 111 -29.06 -15.44 6.66
C ALA A 111 -30.29 -14.82 7.35
N SER A 112 -31.49 -15.40 7.36
CA SER A 112 -31.89 -16.78 7.20
C SER A 112 -33.37 -16.80 6.81
N GLN A 113 -33.69 -17.36 5.65
CA GLN A 113 -35.00 -17.94 5.43
C GLN A 113 -34.86 -19.39 5.89
N PHE A 114 -34.98 -19.61 7.20
CA PHE A 114 -35.10 -20.94 7.78
C PHE A 114 -36.52 -21.08 8.34
N ILE A 115 -37.25 -21.98 7.68
CA ILE A 115 -38.55 -22.59 7.99
C ILE A 115 -39.75 -21.65 7.91
#